data_AF-A0A1I8PNI1-F1
#
_entry.id   AF-A0A1I8PNI1-F1
#
_cell.length_a   1.000
_cell.length_b   1.000
_cell.length_c   1.000
_cell.angle_alpha   90.00
_cell.angle_beta   90.00
_cell.angle_gamma   90.00
#
_symmetry.space_group_name_H-M   'P 1'
#
loop_
_entity.id
_entity.type
_entity.pdbx_description
1 polymer ?
#
loop_
_entity_poly.entity_id
_entity_poly.type
_entity_poly.pdbx_seq_one_letter_code
_entity_poly.pdbx_strand_id
1 'polypeptide(L)'
;MDCNETTRMLNSETIEQLQKSRDAELVNVRKLRLVLKELKQLNCNKMSVSDKESIEKSLKVLKIGDYLHLNEKKNQCLLDLGDTCKVNLNYTERKSVRQHLSESLQKLKIIREFGQKLQSELPELFSETYYLHEEILNLEMQRRANFEQLIALRNKKCHFLNVAADLKMGPYLAYELDVAYAKARHNQTKVNVLRGYFVNELLTRTEHSLKAIQEVESYINDDLEKELDANN
;
A
#
# COMPACT_ATOMS: atom_id res chain seq x y z
N MET A 1 38.18 6.77 17.85
CA MET A 1 37.04 5.83 17.96
C MET A 1 35.78 6.62 18.35
N ASP A 2 35.20 7.33 17.39
CA ASP A 2 33.82 7.17 16.88
C ASP A 2 32.63 7.09 17.85
N CYS A 3 32.50 8.01 18.80
CA CYS A 3 31.23 8.23 19.50
C CYS A 3 30.23 9.11 18.70
N ASN A 4 30.67 9.80 17.64
CA ASN A 4 29.83 10.72 16.85
C ASN A 4 29.18 10.09 15.61
N GLU A 5 29.73 8.99 15.08
CA GLU A 5 29.12 8.27 13.96
C GLU A 5 27.96 7.37 14.42
N THR A 6 28.11 6.71 15.56
CA THR A 6 27.09 5.84 16.16
C THR A 6 25.83 6.61 16.56
N THR A 7 25.97 7.81 17.13
CA THR A 7 24.83 8.70 17.46
C THR A 7 24.17 9.31 16.22
N ARG A 8 24.90 9.56 15.13
CA ARG A 8 24.30 9.99 13.85
C ARG A 8 23.55 8.86 13.14
N MET A 9 24.06 7.64 13.19
CA MET A 9 23.40 6.45 12.60
C MET A 9 22.09 6.08 13.32
N LEU A 10 22.08 6.15 14.66
CA LEU A 10 20.87 5.94 15.46
C LEU A 10 19.78 7.00 15.18
N ASN A 11 20.20 8.24 14.88
CA ASN A 11 19.29 9.32 14.47
C ASN A 11 18.77 9.15 13.04
N SER A 12 19.54 8.58 12.11
CA SER A 12 19.04 8.29 10.76
C SER A 12 18.00 7.17 10.75
N GLU A 13 18.19 6.12 11.55
CA GLU A 13 17.24 5.01 11.63
C GLU A 13 15.90 5.46 12.24
N THR A 14 15.93 6.30 13.27
CA THR A 14 14.72 6.88 13.87
C THR A 14 14.02 7.86 12.92
N ILE A 15 14.76 8.66 12.15
CA ILE A 15 14.17 9.54 11.11
C ILE A 15 13.51 8.71 10.00
N GLU A 16 14.13 7.62 9.54
CA GLU A 16 13.54 6.75 8.53
C GLU A 16 12.27 6.06 9.03
N GLN A 17 12.23 5.63 10.29
CA GLN A 17 11.04 5.05 10.91
C GLN A 17 9.90 6.07 11.01
N LEU A 18 10.19 7.30 11.42
CA LEU A 18 9.20 8.38 11.46
C LEU A 18 8.68 8.76 10.07
N GLN A 19 9.56 8.74 9.05
CA GLN A 19 9.16 8.95 7.66
C GLN A 19 8.25 7.84 7.15
N LYS A 20 8.56 6.57 7.44
CA LYS A 20 7.72 5.42 7.10
C LYS A 20 6.35 5.47 7.79
N SER A 21 6.31 5.83 9.07
CA SER A 21 5.07 5.99 9.83
C SER A 21 4.21 7.13 9.26
N ARG A 22 4.80 8.30 9.00
CA ARG A 22 4.13 9.41 8.32
C ARG A 22 3.57 9.00 6.97
N ASP A 23 4.35 8.29 6.15
CA ASP A 23 3.93 7.90 4.81
C ASP A 23 2.79 6.86 4.86
N ALA A 24 2.79 5.96 5.84
CA ALA A 24 1.69 5.05 6.10
C ALA A 24 0.40 5.80 6.50
N GLU A 25 0.49 6.81 7.37
CA GLU A 25 -0.66 7.63 7.74
C GLU A 25 -1.19 8.47 6.57
N LEU A 26 -0.30 9.03 5.75
CA LEU A 26 -0.71 9.75 4.53
C LEU A 26 -1.42 8.84 3.53
N VAL A 27 -1.04 7.56 3.45
CA VAL A 27 -1.76 6.57 2.65
C VAL A 27 -3.16 6.31 3.23
N ASN A 28 -3.31 6.20 4.54
CA ASN A 28 -4.61 6.03 5.20
C ASN A 28 -5.54 7.22 4.97
N VAL A 29 -5.02 8.45 5.10
CA VAL A 29 -5.77 9.68 4.83
C VAL A 29 -6.22 9.75 3.37
N ARG A 30 -5.38 9.34 2.41
CA ARG A 30 -5.76 9.27 1.00
C ARG A 30 -6.85 8.23 0.74
N LYS A 31 -6.78 7.05 1.37
CA LYS A 31 -7.83 6.03 1.29
C LYS A 31 -9.16 6.55 1.84
N LEU A 32 -9.16 7.19 3.01
CA LEU A 32 -10.35 7.79 3.60
C LEU A 32 -10.94 8.91 2.73
N ARG A 33 -10.09 9.73 2.09
CA ARG A 33 -10.54 10.76 1.16
C ARG A 33 -11.17 10.16 -0.10
N LEU A 34 -10.65 9.04 -0.59
CA LEU A 34 -11.24 8.32 -1.71
C LEU A 34 -12.60 7.75 -1.32
N VAL A 35 -12.72 7.11 -0.16
CA VAL A 35 -14.02 6.65 0.39
C VAL A 35 -15.00 7.80 0.56
N LEU A 36 -14.58 8.94 1.12
CA LEU A 36 -15.43 10.12 1.26
C LEU A 36 -15.83 10.75 -0.08
N LYS A 37 -14.93 10.72 -1.08
CA LYS A 37 -15.23 11.20 -2.43
C LYS A 37 -16.30 10.30 -3.07
N GLU A 38 -16.16 8.99 -2.97
CA GLU A 38 -17.16 8.02 -3.46
C GLU A 38 -18.48 8.16 -2.69
N LEU A 39 -18.46 8.33 -1.37
CA LEU A 39 -19.65 8.58 -0.54
C LEU A 39 -20.36 9.90 -0.88
N LYS A 40 -19.62 10.94 -1.24
CA LYS A 40 -20.19 12.23 -1.69
C LYS A 40 -20.76 12.16 -3.11
N GLN A 41 -20.21 11.27 -3.95
CA GLN A 41 -20.69 11.02 -5.32
C GLN A 41 -21.81 9.98 -5.37
N LEU A 42 -21.95 9.18 -4.31
CA LEU A 42 -23.08 8.30 -4.06
C LEU A 42 -24.35 9.15 -3.91
N ASN A 43 -25.10 9.22 -5.00
CA ASN A 43 -26.42 9.79 -5.00
C ASN A 43 -27.34 8.82 -4.26
N CYS A 44 -27.52 9.02 -2.94
CA CYS A 44 -28.36 8.19 -2.08
C CYS A 44 -29.81 8.03 -2.60
N ASN A 45 -30.24 8.91 -3.52
CA ASN A 45 -31.53 8.82 -4.22
C ASN A 45 -31.60 7.69 -5.25
N LYS A 46 -30.46 7.11 -5.66
CA LYS A 46 -30.35 6.01 -6.63
C LYS A 46 -29.91 4.69 -6.00
N MET A 47 -29.62 4.64 -4.70
CA MET A 47 -29.39 3.37 -4.01
C MET A 47 -30.74 2.62 -3.91
N SER A 48 -30.83 1.48 -4.59
CA SER A 48 -31.91 0.52 -4.45
C SER A 48 -31.80 -0.10 -3.04
N VAL A 49 -32.33 0.61 -2.05
CA VAL A 49 -32.61 0.04 -0.74
C VAL A 49 -33.90 -0.77 -0.88
N SER A 50 -33.82 -2.06 -0.57
CA SER A 50 -34.83 -3.06 -0.95
C SER A 50 -36.22 -2.86 -0.34
N ASP A 51 -36.38 -1.99 0.67
CA ASP A 51 -37.68 -1.74 1.32
C ASP A 51 -38.02 -0.25 1.37
N LYS A 52 -38.32 0.31 0.19
CA LYS A 52 -38.82 1.68 0.01
C LYS A 52 -40.06 1.98 0.88
N GLU A 53 -40.91 0.98 1.12
CA GLU A 53 -42.16 1.17 1.86
C GLU A 53 -41.92 1.45 3.37
N SER A 54 -40.89 0.84 3.96
CA SER A 54 -40.56 1.01 5.38
C SER A 54 -39.85 2.34 5.65
N ILE A 55 -39.06 2.81 4.69
CA ILE A 55 -38.34 4.09 4.74
C ILE A 55 -39.30 5.26 4.47
N GLU A 56 -40.23 5.11 3.53
CA GLU A 56 -41.28 6.13 3.32
C GLU A 56 -42.20 6.27 4.53
N LYS A 57 -42.62 5.16 5.16
CA LYS A 57 -43.43 5.20 6.39
C LYS A 57 -42.67 5.88 7.52
N SER A 58 -41.38 5.61 7.69
CA SER A 58 -40.55 6.21 8.74
C SER A 58 -40.26 7.72 8.51
N LEU A 59 -40.00 8.13 7.27
CA LEU A 59 -39.78 9.54 6.92
C LEU A 59 -41.06 10.38 6.92
N LYS A 60 -42.22 9.77 6.60
CA LYS A 60 -43.55 10.42 6.73
C LYS A 60 -43.90 10.66 8.20
N VAL A 61 -43.59 9.73 9.10
CA VAL A 61 -43.87 9.88 10.54
C VAL A 61 -42.96 10.94 11.20
N LEU A 62 -41.70 11.06 10.77
CA LEU A 62 -40.73 11.99 11.38
C LEU A 62 -40.80 13.44 10.86
N LYS A 63 -41.25 13.68 9.63
CA LYS A 63 -41.31 15.05 9.07
C LYS A 63 -42.63 15.80 9.30
N ILE A 64 -43.70 15.08 9.63
CA ILE A 64 -45.04 15.66 9.70
C ILE A 64 -45.36 16.19 11.12
N GLY A 65 -44.85 15.58 12.18
CA GLY A 65 -45.25 15.94 13.56
C GLY A 65 -44.78 17.32 14.04
N ASP A 66 -43.58 17.75 13.64
CA ASP A 66 -42.94 18.93 14.27
C ASP A 66 -43.24 20.25 13.55
N TYR A 67 -43.71 20.22 12.30
CA TYR A 67 -44.03 21.43 11.51
C TYR A 67 -45.53 21.71 11.38
N LEU A 68 -46.38 20.88 11.99
CA LEU A 68 -47.83 21.03 11.89
C LEU A 68 -48.38 22.16 12.76
N HIS A 69 -47.61 22.71 13.70
CA HIS A 69 -48.08 23.74 14.62
C HIS A 69 -47.46 25.10 14.32
N LEU A 70 -48.32 26.08 14.04
CA LEU A 70 -47.95 27.45 13.68
C LEU A 70 -47.47 28.29 14.86
N ASN A 71 -47.70 27.82 16.10
CA ASN A 71 -47.33 28.56 17.30
C ASN A 71 -46.78 27.64 18.39
N GLU A 72 -45.96 28.22 19.27
CA GLU A 72 -45.28 27.50 20.36
C GLU A 72 -46.24 26.88 21.39
N LYS A 73 -47.48 27.40 21.48
CA LYS A 73 -48.53 26.83 22.32
C LYS A 73 -49.16 25.56 21.71
N LYS A 74 -48.92 25.28 20.42
CA LYS A 74 -49.43 24.14 19.62
C LYS A 74 -50.94 24.10 19.43
N ASN A 75 -51.60 25.25 19.46
CA ASN A 75 -53.07 25.35 19.43
C ASN A 75 -53.62 25.66 18.04
N GLN A 76 -52.76 26.05 17.10
CA GLN A 76 -53.14 26.31 15.71
C GLN A 76 -52.30 25.43 14.81
N CYS A 77 -52.98 24.56 14.07
CA CYS A 77 -52.35 23.68 13.11
C CYS A 77 -52.34 24.33 11.73
N LEU A 78 -51.24 24.17 11.00
CA LEU A 78 -51.15 24.55 9.59
C LEU A 78 -52.13 23.67 8.79
N LEU A 79 -53.08 24.30 8.09
CA LEU A 79 -54.09 23.65 7.23
C LEU A 79 -55.14 22.76 7.93
N ASP A 80 -55.37 22.95 9.24
CA ASP A 80 -56.44 22.25 9.99
C ASP A 80 -56.31 20.71 10.07
N LEU A 81 -55.10 20.18 9.83
CA LEU A 81 -54.80 18.74 9.84
C LEU A 81 -54.81 18.07 11.24
N GLY A 82 -55.14 18.82 12.30
CA GLY A 82 -55.06 18.38 13.70
C GLY A 82 -55.89 17.13 14.03
N ASP A 83 -56.92 16.83 13.25
CA ASP A 83 -57.80 15.69 13.46
C ASP A 83 -57.24 14.35 12.95
N THR A 84 -56.20 14.36 12.11
CA THR A 84 -55.59 13.15 11.54
C THR A 84 -54.51 12.51 12.44
N CYS A 85 -54.00 13.23 13.45
CA CYS A 85 -53.09 12.71 14.48
C CYS A 85 -53.80 12.05 15.67
N LYS A 86 -55.13 11.92 15.63
CA LYS A 86 -55.94 11.26 16.66
C LYS A 86 -55.83 9.74 16.55
N VAL A 87 -54.63 9.17 16.75
CA VAL A 87 -54.57 7.79 17.23
C VAL A 87 -55.05 7.86 18.68
N ASN A 88 -56.30 7.44 18.91
CA ASN A 88 -56.89 7.36 20.24
C ASN A 88 -56.21 6.23 21.01
N LEU A 89 -54.97 6.47 21.43
CA LEU A 89 -54.26 5.59 22.31
C LEU A 89 -54.99 5.63 23.65
N ASN A 90 -55.40 4.45 24.12
CA ASN A 90 -55.97 4.33 25.44
C ASN A 90 -54.87 4.68 26.49
N TYR A 91 -55.28 4.97 27.72
CA TYR A 91 -54.36 5.37 28.78
C TYR A 91 -53.17 4.41 28.98
N THR A 92 -53.41 3.10 28.88
CA THR A 92 -52.38 2.06 29.02
C THR A 92 -51.40 2.07 27.86
N GLU A 93 -51.87 2.31 26.64
CA GLU A 93 -51.02 2.44 25.44
C GLU A 93 -50.15 3.69 25.52
N ARG A 94 -50.70 4.84 25.95
CA ARG A 94 -49.91 6.06 26.17
C ARG A 94 -48.85 5.90 27.24
N LYS A 95 -49.15 5.11 28.28
CA LYS A 95 -48.19 4.79 29.35
C LYS A 95 -47.08 3.90 28.80
N SER A 96 -47.43 2.86 28.05
CA SER A 96 -46.49 1.91 27.46
C SER A 96 -45.56 2.59 26.44
N VAL A 97 -46.09 3.43 25.55
CA VAL A 97 -45.29 4.20 24.58
C VAL A 97 -44.34 5.17 25.28
N ARG A 98 -44.82 5.91 26.29
CA ARG A 98 -43.94 6.81 27.07
C ARG A 98 -42.84 6.06 27.79
N GLN A 99 -43.15 4.91 28.36
CA GLN A 99 -42.18 4.08 29.06
C GLN A 99 -41.13 3.53 28.09
N HIS A 100 -41.55 2.98 26.95
CA HIS A 100 -40.65 2.48 25.92
C HIS A 100 -39.73 3.57 25.33
N LEU A 101 -40.28 4.76 25.06
CA LEU A 101 -39.48 5.90 24.59
C LEU A 101 -38.49 6.37 25.66
N SER A 102 -38.90 6.40 26.94
CA SER A 102 -38.01 6.80 28.03
C SER A 102 -36.84 5.83 28.20
N GLU A 103 -37.12 4.52 28.14
CA GLU A 103 -36.09 3.47 28.17
C GLU A 103 -35.17 3.53 26.95
N SER A 104 -35.71 3.86 25.77
CA SER A 104 -34.91 4.01 24.54
C SER A 104 -34.03 5.25 24.56
N LEU A 105 -34.53 6.38 25.07
CA LEU A 105 -33.78 7.62 25.23
C LEU A 105 -32.65 7.48 26.27
N GLN A 106 -32.85 6.67 27.31
CA GLN A 106 -31.78 6.37 28.27
C GLN A 106 -30.59 5.65 27.63
N LYS A 107 -30.81 4.80 26.61
CA LYS A 107 -29.72 4.14 25.87
C LYS A 107 -28.87 5.13 25.06
N LEU A 108 -29.46 6.23 24.61
CA LEU A 108 -28.76 7.29 23.87
C LEU A 108 -27.93 8.21 24.78
N LYS A 109 -28.07 8.10 26.10
CA LYS A 109 -27.30 8.88 27.07
C LYS A 109 -25.79 8.63 26.94
N ILE A 110 -25.38 7.40 26.64
CA ILE A 110 -23.98 7.01 26.42
C ILE A 110 -23.38 7.78 25.24
N ILE A 111 -24.14 7.92 24.15
CA ILE A 111 -23.71 8.66 22.96
C ILE A 111 -23.58 10.15 23.27
N ARG A 112 -24.52 10.70 24.05
CA ARG A 112 -24.46 12.10 24.49
C ARG A 112 -23.25 12.37 25.39
N GLU A 113 -22.99 11.50 26.36
CA GLU A 113 -21.84 11.62 27.27
C GLU A 113 -20.52 11.46 26.51
N PHE A 114 -20.45 10.54 25.55
CA PHE A 114 -19.30 10.40 24.66
C PHE A 114 -19.08 11.66 23.81
N GLY A 115 -20.12 12.21 23.19
CA GLY A 115 -20.02 13.44 22.42
C GLY A 115 -19.54 14.64 23.26
N GLN A 116 -20.01 14.76 24.50
CA GLN A 116 -19.55 15.79 25.43
C GLN A 116 -18.08 15.61 25.82
N LYS A 117 -17.64 14.37 26.09
CA LYS A 117 -16.22 14.08 26.35
C LYS A 117 -15.35 14.41 25.16
N LEU A 118 -15.75 13.98 23.96
CA LEU A 118 -15.03 14.24 22.72
C LEU A 118 -14.89 15.75 22.45
N GLN A 119 -15.95 16.52 22.70
CA GLN A 119 -15.94 17.98 22.57
C GLN A 119 -15.04 18.66 23.61
N SER A 120 -14.93 18.09 24.81
CA SER A 120 -14.03 18.60 25.86
C SER A 120 -12.56 18.25 25.65
N GLU A 121 -12.26 17.07 25.10
CA GLU A 121 -10.89 16.60 24.86
C GLU A 121 -10.31 17.17 23.56
N LEU A 122 -11.16 17.40 22.55
CA LEU A 122 -10.74 17.89 21.23
C LEU A 122 -11.59 19.09 20.77
N PRO A 123 -11.59 20.21 21.51
CA PRO A 123 -12.40 21.38 21.19
C PRO A 123 -12.03 21.99 19.83
N GLU A 124 -10.78 21.83 19.40
CA GLU A 124 -10.24 22.33 18.14
C GLU A 124 -10.91 21.71 16.89
N LEU A 125 -11.30 20.44 16.95
CA LEU A 125 -12.00 19.73 15.86
C LEU A 125 -13.42 20.27 15.62
N PHE A 126 -14.02 20.88 16.65
CA PHE A 126 -15.39 21.40 16.63
C PHE A 126 -15.44 22.93 16.56
N SER A 127 -14.28 23.59 16.55
CA SER A 127 -14.20 25.03 16.32
C SER A 127 -14.34 25.34 14.83
N GLU A 128 -15.18 26.31 14.48
CA GLU A 128 -15.39 26.75 13.08
C GLU A 128 -14.13 27.34 12.42
N THR A 129 -13.06 27.53 13.20
CA THR A 129 -11.73 28.03 12.80
C THR A 129 -10.78 26.90 12.38
N TYR A 130 -11.24 25.95 11.55
CA TYR A 130 -10.44 24.80 11.12
C TYR A 130 -9.45 25.13 9.98
N TYR A 131 -8.69 26.23 10.13
CA TYR A 131 -7.70 26.71 9.15
C TYR A 131 -6.43 25.84 9.10
N LEU A 132 -6.09 25.15 10.19
CA LEU A 132 -4.86 24.37 10.32
C LEU A 132 -4.79 23.21 9.32
N HIS A 133 -5.93 22.57 9.02
CA HIS A 133 -5.95 21.46 8.07
C HIS A 133 -5.80 21.92 6.62
N GLU A 134 -6.42 23.04 6.26
CA GLU A 134 -6.23 23.65 4.94
C GLU A 134 -4.81 24.17 4.77
N GLU A 135 -4.21 24.74 5.82
CA GLU A 135 -2.83 25.18 5.82
C GLU A 135 -1.85 24.00 5.65
N ILE A 136 -2.06 22.90 6.38
CA ILE A 136 -1.27 21.67 6.21
C ILE A 136 -1.37 21.14 4.77
N LEU A 137 -2.57 21.15 4.18
CA LEU A 137 -2.78 20.71 2.80
C LEU A 137 -2.06 21.63 1.80
N ASN A 138 -2.14 22.95 2.01
CA ASN A 138 -1.46 23.93 1.16
C ASN A 138 0.07 23.79 1.24
N LEU A 139 0.61 23.60 2.44
CA LEU A 139 2.04 23.37 2.65
C LEU A 139 2.50 22.05 2.02
N GLU A 140 1.71 20.98 2.11
CA GLU A 140 2.01 19.71 1.44
C GLU A 140 1.95 19.82 -0.10
N MET A 141 1.01 20.61 -0.64
CA MET A 141 0.96 20.90 -2.08
C MET A 141 2.19 21.67 -2.55
N GLN A 142 2.58 22.73 -1.83
CA GLN A 142 3.79 23.50 -2.13
C GLN A 142 5.05 22.63 -2.04
N ARG A 143 5.15 21.81 -1.00
CA ARG A 143 6.26 20.86 -0.82
C ARG A 143 6.39 19.93 -2.03
N ARG A 144 5.30 19.37 -2.54
CA ARG A 144 5.32 18.50 -3.73
C ARG A 144 5.75 19.25 -4.98
N ALA A 145 5.20 20.44 -5.23
CA ALA A 145 5.60 21.27 -6.36
C ALA A 145 7.11 21.59 -6.32
N ASN A 146 7.64 21.91 -5.14
CA ASN A 146 9.07 22.15 -4.96
C ASN A 146 9.91 20.89 -5.23
N PHE A 147 9.44 19.71 -4.81
CA PHE A 147 10.13 18.45 -5.12
C PHE A 147 10.14 18.15 -6.62
N GLU A 148 9.03 18.37 -7.32
CA GLU A 148 8.97 18.20 -8.78
C GLU A 148 9.96 19.13 -9.50
N GLN A 149 10.03 20.40 -9.08
CA GLN A 149 11.01 21.35 -9.60
C GLN A 149 12.45 20.91 -9.31
N LEU A 150 12.72 20.41 -8.11
CA LEU A 150 14.05 19.92 -7.71
C LEU A 150 14.46 18.70 -8.55
N ILE A 151 13.54 17.76 -8.79
CA ILE A 151 13.78 16.61 -9.67
C ILE A 151 14.07 17.08 -11.10
N ALA A 152 13.27 18.01 -11.63
CA ALA A 152 13.49 18.57 -12.96
C ALA A 152 14.87 19.24 -13.09
N LEU A 153 15.29 20.02 -12.08
CA LEU A 153 16.61 20.66 -12.04
C LEU A 153 17.74 19.63 -11.93
N ARG A 154 17.59 18.58 -11.12
CA ARG A 154 18.57 17.48 -11.03
C ARG A 154 18.70 16.74 -12.35
N ASN A 155 17.59 16.45 -13.02
CA ASN A 155 17.62 15.79 -14.32
C ASN A 155 18.32 16.66 -15.37
N LYS A 156 18.03 17.97 -15.39
CA LYS A 156 18.76 18.92 -16.24
C LYS A 156 20.26 18.95 -15.92
N LYS A 157 20.63 18.95 -14.64
CA LYS A 157 22.04 18.88 -14.20
C LYS A 157 22.71 17.59 -14.70
N CYS A 158 22.09 16.43 -14.52
CA CYS A 158 22.63 15.16 -15.01
C CYS A 158 22.77 15.16 -16.53
N HIS A 159 21.77 15.69 -17.25
CA HIS A 159 21.85 15.84 -18.69
C HIS A 159 23.04 16.72 -19.11
N PHE A 160 23.22 17.88 -18.49
CA PHE A 160 24.37 18.75 -18.79
C PHE A 160 25.71 18.12 -18.39
N LEU A 161 25.75 17.34 -17.31
CA LEU A 161 26.96 16.59 -16.94
C LEU A 161 27.28 15.51 -17.96
N ASN A 162 26.29 14.81 -18.50
CA ASN A 162 26.48 13.84 -19.57
C ASN A 162 26.97 14.53 -20.84
N VAL A 163 26.31 15.60 -21.27
CA VAL A 163 26.74 16.39 -22.45
C VAL A 163 28.15 16.94 -22.26
N ALA A 164 28.50 17.43 -21.06
CA ALA A 164 29.86 17.90 -20.76
C ALA A 164 30.88 16.76 -20.71
N ALA A 165 30.50 15.57 -20.23
CA ALA A 165 31.34 14.38 -20.27
C ALA A 165 31.57 13.93 -21.72
N ASP A 166 30.53 13.91 -22.55
CA ASP A 166 30.61 13.58 -23.97
C ASP A 166 31.49 14.59 -24.72
N LEU A 167 31.37 15.90 -24.43
CA LEU A 167 32.22 16.95 -24.98
C LEU A 167 33.69 16.82 -24.54
N LYS A 168 33.94 16.43 -23.28
CA LYS A 168 35.28 16.38 -22.70
C LYS A 168 36.02 15.07 -23.03
N MET A 169 35.31 13.96 -23.08
CA MET A 169 35.86 12.63 -23.38
C MET A 169 35.79 12.28 -24.87
N GLY A 170 34.89 12.91 -25.64
CA GLY A 170 34.68 12.60 -27.04
C GLY A 170 34.26 11.14 -27.28
N PRO A 171 34.30 10.67 -28.54
CA PRO A 171 33.99 9.27 -28.87
C PRO A 171 35.06 8.27 -28.37
N TYR A 172 36.14 8.76 -27.77
CA TYR A 172 37.30 7.97 -27.38
C TYR A 172 36.97 6.93 -26.30
N LEU A 173 36.14 7.28 -25.31
CA LEU A 173 35.74 6.36 -24.25
C LEU A 173 34.80 5.24 -24.75
N ALA A 174 33.93 5.54 -25.71
CA ALA A 174 33.09 4.53 -26.34
C ALA A 174 33.95 3.52 -27.13
N TYR A 175 34.97 4.00 -27.86
CA TYR A 175 35.93 3.13 -28.54
C TYR A 175 36.78 2.31 -27.58
N GLU A 176 37.23 2.88 -26.44
CA GLU A 176 37.95 2.12 -25.41
C GLU A 176 37.07 1.04 -24.78
N LEU A 177 35.79 1.32 -24.53
CA LEU A 177 34.83 0.34 -24.03
C LEU A 177 34.60 -0.80 -25.04
N ASP A 178 34.44 -0.46 -26.32
CA ASP A 178 34.28 -1.45 -27.40
C ASP A 178 35.53 -2.33 -27.55
N VAL A 179 36.73 -1.73 -27.46
CA VAL A 179 37.99 -2.45 -27.48
C VAL A 179 38.12 -3.37 -26.25
N ALA A 180 37.77 -2.88 -25.06
CA ALA A 180 37.78 -3.68 -23.84
C ALA A 180 36.78 -4.84 -23.90
N TYR A 181 35.58 -4.59 -24.42
CA TYR A 181 34.54 -5.60 -24.62
C TYR A 181 34.97 -6.66 -25.64
N ALA A 182 35.53 -6.25 -26.78
CA ALA A 182 36.06 -7.17 -27.79
C ALA A 182 37.19 -8.03 -27.22
N LYS A 183 38.09 -7.46 -26.42
CA LYS A 183 39.19 -8.18 -25.75
C LYS A 183 38.67 -9.18 -24.71
N ALA A 184 37.67 -8.80 -23.91
CA ALA A 184 37.03 -9.70 -22.95
C ALA A 184 36.34 -10.87 -23.66
N ARG A 185 35.60 -10.61 -24.74
CA ARG A 185 34.93 -11.63 -25.53
C ARG A 185 35.92 -12.58 -26.22
N HIS A 186 37.01 -12.06 -26.75
CA HIS A 186 38.10 -12.87 -27.32
C HIS A 186 38.70 -13.81 -26.25
N ASN A 187 39.01 -13.28 -25.06
CA ASN A 187 39.52 -14.09 -23.95
C ASN A 187 38.52 -15.17 -23.51
N GLN A 188 37.22 -14.84 -23.44
CA GLN A 188 36.18 -15.83 -23.12
C GLN A 188 36.13 -16.95 -24.15
N THR A 189 36.18 -16.63 -25.45
CA THR A 189 36.22 -17.64 -26.51
C THR A 189 37.48 -18.50 -26.41
N LYS A 190 38.65 -17.90 -26.14
CA LYS A 190 39.90 -18.64 -25.92
C LYS A 190 39.79 -19.62 -24.76
N VAL A 191 39.23 -19.20 -23.63
CA VAL A 191 38.98 -20.07 -22.46
C VAL A 191 38.03 -21.21 -22.82
N ASN A 192 36.94 -20.93 -23.52
CA ASN A 192 35.98 -21.96 -23.92
C ASN A 192 36.60 -23.00 -24.86
N VAL A 193 37.43 -22.58 -25.82
CA VAL A 193 38.16 -23.47 -26.73
C VAL A 193 39.16 -24.33 -25.95
N LEU A 194 39.96 -23.73 -25.07
CA LEU A 194 40.90 -24.47 -24.23
C LEU A 194 40.19 -25.47 -23.31
N ARG A 195 39.07 -25.07 -22.71
CA ARG A 195 38.25 -25.96 -21.89
C ARG A 195 37.72 -27.13 -22.71
N GLY A 196 37.18 -26.87 -23.91
CA GLY A 196 36.72 -27.92 -24.81
C GLY A 196 37.84 -28.88 -25.21
N TYR A 197 39.03 -28.34 -25.51
CA TYR A 197 40.22 -29.14 -25.81
C TYR A 197 40.61 -30.03 -24.62
N PHE A 198 40.75 -29.48 -23.41
CA PHE A 198 41.13 -30.26 -22.23
C PHE A 198 40.08 -31.31 -21.85
N VAL A 199 38.80 -30.98 -21.93
CA VAL A 199 37.73 -31.96 -21.70
C VAL A 199 37.81 -33.09 -22.73
N ASN A 200 38.00 -32.77 -24.00
CA ASN A 200 38.11 -33.77 -25.05
C ASN A 200 39.36 -34.64 -24.87
N GLU A 201 40.52 -34.04 -24.55
CA GLU A 201 41.77 -34.77 -24.31
C GLU A 201 41.70 -35.63 -23.04
N LEU A 202 41.07 -35.14 -21.97
CA LEU A 202 40.80 -35.93 -20.77
C LEU A 202 39.93 -37.13 -21.12
N LEU A 203 38.77 -36.91 -21.77
CA LEU A 203 37.85 -37.99 -22.13
C LEU A 203 38.51 -39.04 -23.02
N THR A 204 39.20 -38.62 -24.09
CA THR A 204 39.90 -39.57 -24.97
C THR A 204 41.02 -40.30 -24.22
N ARG A 205 41.90 -39.61 -23.49
CA ARG A 205 42.97 -40.29 -22.77
C ARG A 205 42.44 -41.21 -21.68
N THR A 206 41.46 -40.80 -20.89
CA THR A 206 40.89 -41.63 -19.81
C THR A 206 40.13 -42.83 -20.35
N GLU A 207 39.36 -42.69 -21.44
CA GLU A 207 38.63 -43.81 -22.02
C GLU A 207 39.59 -44.81 -22.68
N HIS A 208 40.59 -44.32 -23.43
CA HIS A 208 41.62 -45.17 -24.03
C HIS A 208 42.49 -45.85 -22.96
N SER A 209 42.85 -45.15 -21.88
CA SER A 209 43.65 -45.76 -20.81
C SER A 209 42.86 -46.73 -19.94
N LEU A 210 41.56 -46.48 -19.69
CA LEU A 210 40.71 -47.42 -18.96
C LEU A 210 40.44 -48.69 -19.78
N LYS A 211 40.21 -48.56 -21.10
CA LYS A 211 40.13 -49.70 -22.02
C LYS A 211 41.44 -50.50 -22.06
N ALA A 212 42.59 -49.83 -22.13
CA ALA A 212 43.89 -50.50 -22.12
C ALA A 212 44.16 -51.24 -20.79
N ILE A 213 43.74 -50.68 -19.65
CA ILE A 213 43.85 -51.34 -18.34
C ILE A 213 42.96 -52.58 -18.29
N GLN A 214 41.70 -52.48 -18.72
CA GLN A 214 40.77 -53.61 -18.75
C GLN A 214 41.24 -54.75 -19.68
N GLU A 215 41.85 -54.41 -20.81
CA GLU A 215 42.41 -55.38 -21.75
C GLU A 215 43.62 -56.12 -21.15
N VAL A 216 44.49 -55.39 -20.44
CA VAL A 216 45.61 -56.00 -19.70
C VAL A 216 45.10 -56.87 -18.54
N GLU A 217 44.09 -56.43 -17.79
CA GLU A 217 43.46 -57.23 -16.73
C GLU A 217 42.82 -58.51 -17.30
N SER A 218 42.20 -58.44 -18.48
CA SER A 218 41.67 -59.61 -19.18
C SER A 218 42.77 -60.62 -19.50
N TYR A 219 43.90 -60.17 -20.06
CA TYR A 219 45.03 -61.07 -20.36
C TYR A 219 45.63 -61.71 -19.11
N ILE A 220 45.71 -60.97 -18.01
CA ILE A 220 46.19 -61.50 -16.73
C ILE A 220 45.23 -62.58 -16.21
N ASN A 221 43.92 -62.34 -16.28
CA ASN A 221 42.92 -63.33 -15.88
C ASN A 221 42.97 -64.59 -16.76
N ASP A 222 43.08 -64.42 -18.09
CA ASP A 222 43.20 -65.54 -19.02
C ASP A 222 44.46 -66.39 -18.77
N ASP A 223 45.59 -65.76 -18.41
CA ASP A 223 46.82 -66.48 -18.07
C ASP A 223 46.74 -67.15 -16.69
N LEU A 224 46.10 -66.53 -15.71
CA LEU A 224 45.83 -67.15 -14.40
C LEU A 224 44.89 -68.35 -14.51
N GLU A 225 43.85 -68.29 -15.35
CA GLU A 225 42.96 -69.42 -15.61
C GLU A 225 43.73 -70.57 -16.28
N LYS A 226 44.61 -70.29 -17.26
CA LYS A 226 45.48 -71.32 -17.85
C LYS A 226 46.44 -71.95 -16.84
N GLU A 227 47.02 -71.17 -15.93
CA GLU A 227 47.89 -71.71 -14.87
C GLU A 227 47.12 -72.55 -13.83
N LEU A 228 45.86 -72.22 -13.57
CA LEU A 228 44.95 -72.99 -12.72
C LEU A 228 44.51 -74.31 -13.39
N ASP A 229 44.23 -74.28 -14.70
CA ASP A 229 43.89 -75.47 -15.48
C ASP A 229 45.10 -76.39 -15.70
N ALA A 230 46.32 -75.85 -15.75
CA ALA A 230 47.55 -76.63 -15.88
C ALA A 230 48.00 -77.31 -14.58
N ASN A 231 47.49 -76.87 -13.42
CA ASN A 231 47.82 -77.40 -12.09
C ASN A 231 46.76 -78.36 -11.51
N ASN A 232 45.68 -78.65 -12.25
CA ASN A 232 44.68 -79.69 -11.96
C ASN A 232 44.84 -80.89 -12.89
#